data_AF-A0AAP2CHF5-F1
#
_entry.id   AF-A0AAP2CHF5-F1
#
_cell.length_a   1.000
_cell.length_b   1.000
_cell.length_c   1.000
_cell.angle_alpha   90.00
_cell.angle_beta   90.00
_cell.angle_gamma   90.00
#
_symmetry.space_group_name_H-M   'P 1'
#
loop_
_entity.id
_entity.type
_entity.pdbx_description
1 polymer ?
#
loop_
_entity_poly.entity_id
_entity_poly.type
_entity_poly.pdbx_seq_one_letter_code
_entity_poly.pdbx_strand_id
1 'polypeptide(L)'
;MVFMFGLCLTTKAQDTLPLPTEYIKSGDFVDHTYKPLTLKLSDDGSKYIRFLFWNQMWARVTENNPGTVSVDGRPSRQSTDIGIRRARVLAYAEISPRFLILTHWGINNQTFINGGVPGGGMTGNPGNIPVSVNPETGEGSAIGLSAKKPQLFFHDIWTEYKITDQLYMGMGLHYWNGISRMTSQSTLNFMTIDAPIFNWPLIELTDQFARQFGFYAKGQIGKWDYRLALNKPFSVGNGGRYDEATQRPIAANIANDHWATQGYIAYQFFEKENNKLPFFVGSYLGTKKVFNIGAGWHHHPKATSSANGSGEQQFHDISLASLDVFLDLPFSSASGTALTAYAVYYNYDFGPNYMRNVGIMNVGFGGTSQNGPGNAQPTIGTGNIFYANAGFLLPKQLLGDKGKLQPYGALTHKNFQYFEDTTWQYDLGLNYYINAHQAKVTLQYSQRPIFENYRKSSAAGEWILQTHIFL
;
A
#
# COMPACT_ATOMS: atom_id res chain seq x y z
N MET A 1 28.28 -30.08 -59.14
CA MET A 1 27.98 -30.33 -60.57
C MET A 1 27.36 -31.72 -60.63
N VAL A 2 26.02 -31.81 -60.52
CA VAL A 2 25.07 -32.16 -61.60
C VAL A 2 25.04 -33.69 -61.81
N PHE A 3 23.96 -34.49 -61.83
CA PHE A 3 22.48 -34.42 -61.73
C PHE A 3 22.05 -35.92 -61.48
N MET A 4 21.07 -36.28 -60.63
CA MET A 4 19.63 -36.53 -60.92
C MET A 4 19.39 -37.55 -62.07
N PHE A 5 18.73 -38.71 -61.95
CA PHE A 5 17.30 -39.09 -61.73
C PHE A 5 17.22 -40.64 -61.91
N GLY A 6 16.25 -41.46 -61.49
CA GLY A 6 14.94 -41.29 -60.85
C GLY A 6 14.09 -42.58 -60.92
N LEU A 7 12.91 -42.53 -60.25
CA LEU A 7 11.61 -43.20 -60.56
C LEU A 7 11.50 -44.74 -60.47
N CYS A 8 10.41 -45.37 -60.04
CA CYS A 8 9.06 -45.01 -59.56
C CYS A 8 8.45 -46.28 -58.94
N LEU A 9 7.48 -46.18 -58.02
CA LEU A 9 6.19 -46.88 -58.15
C LEU A 9 5.20 -46.42 -57.07
N THR A 10 3.99 -46.18 -57.55
CA THR A 10 2.82 -45.63 -56.88
C THR A 10 1.90 -46.72 -56.34
N THR A 11 1.25 -46.47 -55.20
CA THR A 11 -0.10 -46.99 -54.93
C THR A 11 -0.98 -45.87 -54.34
N LYS A 12 -2.18 -45.70 -54.92
CA LYS A 12 -3.23 -44.79 -54.49
C LYS A 12 -4.34 -45.58 -53.77
N ALA A 13 -4.89 -45.01 -52.71
CA ALA A 13 -6.31 -45.07 -52.30
C ALA A 13 -6.47 -43.95 -51.25
N GLN A 14 -7.02 -42.78 -51.57
CA GLN A 14 -8.43 -42.41 -51.75
C GLN A 14 -9.19 -42.21 -50.43
N ASP A 15 -9.63 -40.96 -50.26
CA ASP A 15 -10.69 -40.40 -49.41
C ASP A 15 -10.49 -40.31 -47.88
N THR A 16 -10.03 -39.13 -47.43
CA THR A 16 -10.71 -38.39 -46.35
C THR A 16 -10.43 -36.89 -46.52
N LEU A 17 -11.49 -36.10 -46.38
CA LEU A 17 -11.59 -34.67 -46.65
C LEU A 17 -10.45 -33.85 -45.99
N PRO A 18 -9.92 -32.79 -46.64
CA PRO A 18 -9.12 -31.82 -45.91
C PRO A 18 -10.02 -31.20 -44.83
N LEU A 19 -9.63 -31.36 -43.57
CA LEU A 19 -10.24 -30.64 -42.46
C LEU A 19 -10.29 -29.16 -42.85
N PRO A 20 -11.44 -28.48 -42.66
CA PRO A 20 -11.49 -27.05 -42.94
C PRO A 20 -10.41 -26.41 -42.07
N THR A 21 -9.49 -25.72 -42.72
CA THR A 21 -8.70 -24.70 -42.07
C THR A 21 -9.72 -23.81 -41.40
N GLU A 22 -9.82 -23.90 -40.06
CA GLU A 22 -10.48 -22.87 -39.29
C GLU A 22 -9.77 -21.58 -39.71
N TYR A 23 -10.47 -20.79 -40.50
CA TYR A 23 -10.22 -19.37 -40.60
C TYR A 23 -10.33 -18.86 -39.16
N ILE A 24 -9.20 -18.82 -38.45
CA ILE A 24 -9.05 -17.95 -37.30
C ILE A 24 -9.38 -16.58 -37.85
N LYS A 25 -10.59 -16.08 -37.57
CA LYS A 25 -10.93 -14.69 -37.82
C LYS A 25 -9.81 -13.89 -37.21
N SER A 26 -9.13 -13.09 -38.03
CA SER A 26 -8.04 -12.18 -37.65
C SER A 26 -8.51 -11.03 -36.73
N GLY A 27 -9.50 -11.28 -35.88
CA GLY A 27 -10.14 -10.32 -34.98
C GLY A 27 -10.02 -10.63 -33.48
N ASP A 28 -9.53 -11.82 -33.09
CA ASP A 28 -9.51 -12.22 -31.66
C ASP A 28 -8.11 -12.22 -31.01
N PHE A 29 -7.04 -11.87 -31.74
CA PHE A 29 -5.76 -11.58 -31.10
C PHE A 29 -5.77 -10.16 -30.54
N VAL A 30 -6.31 -9.99 -29.34
CA VAL A 30 -6.13 -8.76 -28.58
C VAL A 30 -4.69 -8.74 -28.06
N ASP A 31 -3.87 -7.82 -28.56
CA ASP A 31 -2.51 -7.63 -28.09
C ASP A 31 -2.51 -7.16 -26.62
N HIS A 32 -2.18 -8.06 -25.71
CA HIS A 32 -2.06 -7.79 -24.28
C HIS A 32 -0.62 -7.41 -23.89
N THR A 33 0.31 -7.26 -24.83
CA THR A 33 1.69 -6.85 -24.53
C THR A 33 1.71 -5.42 -24.00
N TYR A 34 2.16 -5.27 -22.76
CA TYR A 34 2.34 -3.96 -22.15
C TYR A 34 3.62 -3.32 -22.68
N LYS A 35 3.50 -2.16 -23.34
CA LYS A 35 4.63 -1.31 -23.70
C LYS A 35 4.74 -0.18 -22.67
N PRO A 36 5.88 -0.08 -21.94
CA PRO A 36 6.07 1.00 -20.98
C PRO A 36 5.92 2.37 -21.62
N LEU A 37 5.13 3.26 -21.02
CA LEU A 37 4.98 4.63 -21.52
C LEU A 37 6.27 5.42 -21.26
N THR A 38 7.13 5.43 -22.28
CA THR A 38 8.49 5.98 -22.21
C THR A 38 8.73 6.93 -23.36
N LEU A 39 8.99 8.19 -23.05
CA LEU A 39 9.47 9.19 -23.99
C LEU A 39 11.00 9.11 -24.03
N LYS A 40 11.56 8.68 -25.17
CA LYS A 40 13.01 8.72 -25.39
C LYS A 40 13.45 10.17 -25.63
N LEU A 41 14.52 10.59 -24.97
CA LEU A 41 15.14 11.90 -25.13
C LEU A 41 16.48 11.84 -25.88
N SER A 42 16.93 10.63 -26.22
CA SER A 42 18.11 10.36 -27.03
C SER A 42 17.87 9.15 -27.93
N ASP A 43 18.54 9.10 -29.08
CA ASP A 43 18.39 8.04 -30.09
C ASP A 43 18.83 6.66 -29.54
N ASP A 44 19.87 6.65 -28.72
CA ASP A 44 20.38 5.45 -28.05
C ASP A 44 19.50 4.98 -26.87
N GLY A 45 18.50 5.76 -26.47
CA GLY A 45 17.60 5.48 -25.34
C GLY A 45 18.23 5.65 -23.94
N SER A 46 19.47 6.15 -23.84
CA SER A 46 20.13 6.39 -22.55
C SER A 46 19.47 7.51 -21.74
N LYS A 47 18.75 8.42 -22.41
CA LYS A 47 17.96 9.48 -21.79
C LYS A 47 16.49 9.26 -22.06
N TYR A 48 15.67 9.32 -21.02
CA TYR A 48 14.24 9.06 -21.16
C TYR A 48 13.42 9.66 -20.02
N ILE A 49 12.12 9.84 -20.27
CA ILE A 49 11.08 10.05 -19.27
C ILE A 49 10.17 8.84 -19.30
N ARG A 50 9.92 8.23 -18.14
CA ARG A 50 8.94 7.16 -18.00
C ARG A 50 7.79 7.60 -17.13
N PHE A 51 6.59 7.29 -17.60
CA PHE A 51 5.36 7.54 -16.88
C PHE A 51 4.71 6.23 -16.46
N LEU A 52 4.14 6.23 -15.26
CA LEU A 52 3.27 5.19 -14.74
C LEU A 52 1.97 5.85 -14.29
N PHE A 53 0.84 5.23 -14.62
CA PHE A 53 -0.49 5.71 -14.28
C PHE A 53 -1.28 4.55 -13.70
N TRP A 54 -1.95 4.74 -12.56
CA TRP A 54 -2.77 3.67 -12.01
C TRP A 54 -3.98 4.15 -11.25
N ASN A 55 -5.01 3.32 -11.33
CA ASN A 55 -6.28 3.50 -10.66
C ASN A 55 -6.64 2.23 -9.90
N GLN A 56 -7.03 2.42 -8.64
CA GLN A 56 -7.49 1.39 -7.73
C GLN A 56 -8.83 1.83 -7.16
N MET A 57 -9.90 1.15 -7.58
CA MET A 57 -11.27 1.44 -7.13
C MET A 57 -11.73 0.30 -6.23
N TRP A 58 -12.35 0.65 -5.11
CA TRP A 58 -12.86 -0.31 -4.13
C TRP A 58 -14.37 -0.22 -4.06
N ALA A 59 -15.04 -1.36 -4.09
CA ALA A 59 -16.42 -1.54 -3.65
C ALA A 59 -16.42 -2.35 -2.36
N ARG A 60 -17.15 -1.90 -1.34
CA ARG A 60 -17.05 -2.46 0.02
C ARG A 60 -18.39 -2.72 0.66
N VAL A 61 -18.40 -3.76 1.50
CA VAL A 61 -19.46 -4.02 2.48
C VAL A 61 -18.79 -4.21 3.83
N THR A 62 -19.05 -3.28 4.73
CA THR A 62 -18.39 -3.17 6.03
C THR A 62 -19.40 -3.44 7.13
N GLU A 63 -19.15 -4.43 7.98
CA GLU A 63 -19.80 -4.50 9.28
C GLU A 63 -19.20 -3.42 10.16
N ASN A 64 -20.02 -2.48 10.65
CA ASN A 64 -19.55 -1.31 11.38
C ASN A 64 -19.30 -1.61 12.86
N ASN A 65 -18.37 -0.87 13.45
CA ASN A 65 -18.12 -0.90 14.89
C ASN A 65 -19.39 -0.50 15.68
N PRO A 66 -19.55 -0.98 16.94
CA PRO A 66 -20.65 -0.58 17.81
C PRO A 66 -20.82 0.95 17.92
N GLY A 67 -22.07 1.41 17.93
CA GLY A 67 -22.41 2.83 18.06
C GLY A 67 -22.17 3.67 16.79
N THR A 68 -21.85 3.05 15.66
CA THR A 68 -21.70 3.77 14.39
C THR A 68 -23.04 4.32 13.90
N VAL A 69 -23.01 5.55 13.39
CA VAL A 69 -24.13 6.19 12.68
C VAL A 69 -23.77 6.47 11.22
N SER A 70 -24.76 6.38 10.33
CA SER A 70 -24.64 6.73 8.92
C SER A 70 -24.68 8.25 8.70
N VAL A 71 -24.49 8.68 7.44
CA VAL A 71 -24.48 10.09 7.03
C VAL A 71 -25.77 10.85 7.34
N ASP A 72 -26.89 10.15 7.52
CA ASP A 72 -28.19 10.70 7.92
C ASP A 72 -28.40 10.71 9.45
N GLY A 73 -27.35 10.38 10.21
CA GLY A 73 -27.34 10.36 11.68
C GLY A 73 -28.03 9.15 12.31
N ARG A 74 -28.50 8.17 11.51
CA ARG A 74 -29.18 6.98 12.04
C ARG A 74 -28.18 5.90 12.45
N PRO A 75 -28.49 5.08 13.49
CA PRO A 75 -27.67 3.92 13.83
C PRO A 75 -27.49 3.00 12.62
N SER A 76 -26.24 2.61 12.35
CA SER A 76 -25.88 1.83 11.17
C SER A 76 -24.91 0.71 11.54
N ARG A 77 -25.41 -0.53 11.48
CA ARG A 77 -24.61 -1.75 11.71
C ARG A 77 -23.77 -2.15 10.49
N GLN A 78 -24.10 -1.64 9.32
CA GLN A 78 -23.42 -1.96 8.07
C GLN A 78 -23.35 -0.74 7.17
N SER A 79 -22.22 -0.56 6.49
CA SER A 79 -22.05 0.44 5.45
C SER A 79 -21.62 -0.21 4.14
N THR A 80 -22.02 0.40 3.04
CA THR A 80 -21.58 0.05 1.69
C THR A 80 -21.13 1.31 0.98
N ASP A 81 -20.06 1.21 0.19
CA ASP A 81 -19.63 2.31 -0.65
C ASP A 81 -18.77 1.85 -1.83
N ILE A 82 -18.57 2.79 -2.76
CA ILE A 82 -17.57 2.70 -3.81
C ILE A 82 -16.69 3.94 -3.68
N GLY A 83 -15.37 3.77 -3.76
CA GLY A 83 -14.45 4.91 -3.70
C GLY A 83 -13.10 4.63 -4.35
N ILE A 84 -12.31 5.70 -4.41
CA ILE A 84 -10.98 5.70 -5.01
C ILE A 84 -9.96 5.43 -3.92
N ARG A 85 -9.41 4.21 -3.89
CA ARG A 85 -8.32 3.89 -2.98
C ARG A 85 -7.04 4.64 -3.36
N ARG A 86 -6.71 4.63 -4.67
CA ARG A 86 -5.59 5.35 -5.29
C ARG A 86 -5.93 5.74 -6.72
N ALA A 87 -5.67 7.00 -7.09
CA ALA A 87 -5.58 7.44 -8.49
C ALA A 87 -4.33 8.32 -8.60
N ARG A 88 -3.29 7.80 -9.26
CA ARG A 88 -1.92 8.33 -9.14
C ARG A 88 -1.17 8.29 -10.47
N VAL A 89 -0.23 9.23 -10.58
CA VAL A 89 0.74 9.34 -11.66
C VAL A 89 2.13 9.37 -11.06
N LEU A 90 3.05 8.61 -11.63
CA LEU A 90 4.48 8.68 -11.32
C LEU A 90 5.24 8.91 -12.61
N ALA A 91 6.02 9.97 -12.65
CA ALA A 91 6.95 10.27 -13.72
C ALA A 91 8.37 10.26 -13.15
N TYR A 92 9.30 9.62 -13.85
CA TYR A 92 10.72 9.77 -13.54
C TYR A 92 11.52 9.91 -14.82
N ALA A 93 12.61 10.67 -14.77
CA ALA A 93 13.47 10.89 -15.92
C ALA A 93 14.93 10.63 -15.58
N GLU A 94 15.61 9.94 -16.49
CA GLU A 94 17.06 9.82 -16.50
C GLU A 94 17.58 10.77 -17.58
N ILE A 95 18.05 11.94 -17.14
CA ILE A 95 18.56 13.00 -18.03
C ILE A 95 20.06 12.82 -18.32
N SER A 96 20.73 12.00 -17.52
CA SER A 96 22.08 11.50 -17.72
C SER A 96 22.26 10.19 -16.93
N PRO A 97 23.31 9.40 -17.19
CA PRO A 97 23.59 8.17 -16.43
C PRO A 97 23.82 8.38 -14.91
N ARG A 98 23.95 9.65 -14.46
CA ARG A 98 24.19 10.00 -13.06
C ARG A 98 23.05 10.72 -12.36
N PHE A 99 22.04 11.21 -13.09
CA PHE A 99 20.99 12.04 -12.52
C PHE A 99 19.61 11.45 -12.79
N LEU A 100 18.83 11.30 -11.73
CA LEU A 100 17.45 10.84 -11.78
C LEU A 100 16.57 11.88 -11.08
N ILE A 101 15.45 12.23 -11.71
CA ILE A 101 14.38 13.01 -11.08
C ILE A 101 13.13 12.13 -10.99
N LEU A 102 12.35 12.30 -9.92
CA LEU A 102 11.07 11.61 -9.76
C LEU A 102 10.00 12.56 -9.21
N THR A 103 8.83 12.48 -9.81
CA THR A 103 7.61 13.16 -9.35
C THR A 103 6.47 12.15 -9.34
N HIS A 104 5.77 12.07 -8.21
CA HIS A 104 4.62 11.19 -8.02
C HIS A 104 3.53 11.99 -7.33
N TRP A 105 2.35 12.07 -7.95
CA TRP A 105 1.22 12.84 -7.44
C TRP A 105 -0.09 12.12 -7.69
N GLY A 106 -1.13 12.51 -6.97
CA GLY A 106 -2.44 11.88 -7.09
C GLY A 106 -3.33 12.15 -5.88
N ILE A 107 -4.33 11.29 -5.76
CA ILE A 107 -5.25 11.25 -4.61
C ILE A 107 -5.29 9.86 -4.00
N ASN A 108 -5.69 9.83 -2.73
CA ASN A 108 -5.93 8.60 -1.98
C ASN A 108 -7.19 8.70 -1.15
N ASN A 109 -7.79 7.53 -0.92
CA ASN A 109 -8.85 7.32 0.06
C ASN A 109 -10.09 8.20 -0.17
N GLN A 110 -10.43 8.49 -1.42
CA GLN A 110 -11.64 9.27 -1.72
C GLN A 110 -12.88 8.38 -1.60
N THR A 111 -13.82 8.80 -0.78
CA THR A 111 -15.15 8.19 -0.62
C THR A 111 -16.22 9.19 -1.03
N PHE A 112 -17.49 8.79 -0.94
CA PHE A 112 -18.61 9.71 -1.18
C PHE A 112 -18.77 10.79 -0.09
N ILE A 113 -18.06 10.67 1.04
CA ILE A 113 -18.16 11.60 2.17
C ILE A 113 -16.92 12.49 2.36
N ASN A 114 -15.81 12.24 1.65
CA ASN A 114 -14.55 12.95 1.83
C ASN A 114 -13.94 13.43 0.50
N GLY A 115 -12.96 14.33 0.58
CA GLY A 115 -12.21 14.82 -0.58
C GLY A 115 -12.40 16.32 -0.83
N GLY A 116 -12.26 17.15 0.21
CA GLY A 116 -12.51 18.58 0.10
C GLY A 116 -11.31 19.49 0.23
N VAL A 117 -11.39 20.65 -0.44
CA VAL A 117 -10.34 21.69 -0.38
C VAL A 117 -10.55 22.58 0.84
N PRO A 118 -9.55 22.76 1.72
CA PRO A 118 -9.57 23.81 2.72
C PRO A 118 -9.65 25.22 2.10
N GLY A 119 -10.64 26.01 2.51
CA GLY A 119 -10.91 27.38 2.08
C GLY A 119 -11.92 27.61 0.93
N GLY A 120 -12.68 26.62 0.45
CA GLY A 120 -13.65 26.82 -0.65
C GLY A 120 -14.90 27.63 -0.25
N GLY A 121 -14.93 28.93 -0.57
CA GLY A 121 -15.94 29.92 -0.15
C GLY A 121 -17.41 29.71 -0.58
N MET A 122 -18.24 30.72 -0.23
CA MET A 122 -19.72 30.77 -0.20
C MET A 122 -20.46 30.65 -1.54
N THR A 123 -20.16 29.67 -2.40
CA THR A 123 -20.94 29.42 -3.63
C THR A 123 -21.45 27.97 -3.73
N GLY A 124 -21.96 27.42 -2.63
CA GLY A 124 -22.71 26.15 -2.64
C GLY A 124 -21.87 24.89 -2.42
N ASN A 125 -21.01 24.90 -1.39
CA ASN A 125 -19.96 23.90 -1.24
C ASN A 125 -19.73 23.51 0.25
N PRO A 126 -20.62 22.76 0.91
CA PRO A 126 -20.36 22.21 2.24
C PRO A 126 -19.64 20.86 2.15
N GLY A 127 -18.63 20.68 2.99
CA GLY A 127 -18.13 19.36 3.34
C GLY A 127 -18.31 19.11 4.83
N ASN A 128 -18.35 17.81 5.11
CA ASN A 128 -18.58 17.16 6.41
C ASN A 128 -19.94 17.27 7.11
N ILE A 129 -20.95 17.97 6.58
CA ILE A 129 -22.31 17.97 7.15
C ILE A 129 -23.33 18.06 6.00
N PRO A 130 -24.51 17.41 6.07
CA PRO A 130 -25.59 17.63 5.11
C PRO A 130 -25.87 19.13 4.92
N VAL A 131 -25.91 19.57 3.66
CA VAL A 131 -26.50 20.87 3.32
C VAL A 131 -27.96 20.75 3.72
N SER A 132 -28.41 21.48 4.72
CA SER A 132 -29.83 21.78 4.82
C SER A 132 -30.11 22.87 3.78
N VAL A 133 -30.72 22.45 2.67
CA VAL A 133 -31.37 23.40 1.76
C VAL A 133 -32.77 23.56 2.29
N ASN A 134 -33.12 24.78 2.67
CA ASN A 134 -34.50 25.10 2.99
C ASN A 134 -35.34 24.84 1.71
N PRO A 135 -36.28 23.88 1.71
CA PRO A 135 -37.03 23.52 0.52
C PRO A 135 -38.01 24.62 0.05
N GLU A 136 -38.30 25.60 0.91
CA GLU A 136 -39.22 26.71 0.64
C GLU A 136 -38.50 27.95 0.08
N THR A 137 -37.26 28.19 0.51
CA THR A 137 -36.48 29.38 0.10
C THR A 137 -35.33 29.06 -0.86
N GLY A 138 -34.93 27.79 -0.96
CA GLY A 138 -33.76 27.36 -1.73
C GLY A 138 -32.41 27.74 -1.10
N GLU A 139 -32.41 28.37 0.07
CA GLU A 139 -31.17 28.77 0.76
C GLU A 139 -30.50 27.56 1.41
N GLY A 140 -29.23 27.33 1.06
CA GLY A 140 -28.39 26.31 1.68
C GLY A 140 -27.48 26.91 2.75
N SER A 141 -27.50 26.36 3.96
CA SER A 141 -26.48 26.66 4.98
C SER A 141 -25.30 25.70 4.86
N ALA A 142 -24.08 26.24 4.74
CA ALA A 142 -22.85 25.47 4.65
C ALA A 142 -21.84 25.99 5.68
N ILE A 143 -21.43 25.14 6.63
CA ILE A 143 -20.35 25.43 7.60
C ILE A 143 -19.20 24.46 7.31
N GLY A 144 -18.24 24.86 6.49
CA GLY A 144 -17.02 24.08 6.23
C GLY A 144 -16.83 23.53 4.81
N LEU A 145 -15.68 22.88 4.62
CA LEU A 145 -14.93 22.71 3.37
C LEU A 145 -15.46 21.60 2.46
N SER A 146 -16.10 21.93 1.32
CA SER A 146 -16.67 20.96 0.35
C SER A 146 -15.82 19.76 0.00
N ALA A 147 -16.36 18.57 0.28
CA ALA A 147 -15.77 17.24 0.12
C ALA A 147 -15.84 16.63 -1.30
N LYS A 148 -16.24 17.37 -2.34
CA LYS A 148 -16.47 16.79 -3.69
C LYS A 148 -15.25 16.78 -4.62
N LYS A 149 -14.21 17.55 -4.31
CA LYS A 149 -13.07 17.82 -5.21
C LYS A 149 -11.76 17.62 -4.45
N PRO A 150 -11.21 16.39 -4.41
CA PRO A 150 -10.00 16.15 -3.66
C PRO A 150 -8.85 16.93 -4.27
N GLN A 151 -8.01 17.51 -3.41
CA GLN A 151 -6.80 18.18 -3.85
C GLN A 151 -5.75 17.13 -4.27
N LEU A 152 -5.18 17.32 -5.46
CA LEU A 152 -3.98 16.58 -5.86
C LEU A 152 -2.79 17.07 -5.04
N PHE A 153 -1.98 16.14 -4.56
CA PHE A 153 -0.74 16.46 -3.85
C PHE A 153 0.40 15.56 -4.33
N PHE A 154 1.64 15.98 -4.07
CA PHE A 154 2.82 15.19 -4.37
C PHE A 154 2.99 14.12 -3.30
N HIS A 155 2.90 12.85 -3.68
CA HIS A 155 3.39 11.78 -2.81
C HIS A 155 4.91 11.82 -2.71
N ASP A 156 5.60 11.95 -3.83
CA ASP A 156 7.06 11.83 -3.90
C ASP A 156 7.55 12.92 -4.86
N ILE A 157 8.54 13.71 -4.45
CA ILE A 157 9.21 14.67 -5.33
C ILE A 157 10.64 14.86 -4.86
N TRP A 158 11.58 14.30 -5.63
CA TRP A 158 12.98 14.25 -5.23
C TRP A 158 13.94 14.15 -6.43
N THR A 159 15.20 14.46 -6.16
CA THR A 159 16.32 14.33 -7.10
C THR A 159 17.37 13.39 -6.55
N GLU A 160 18.03 12.63 -7.42
CA GLU A 160 19.07 11.68 -7.06
C GLU A 160 20.31 11.85 -7.93
N TYR A 161 21.46 11.69 -7.28
CA TYR A 161 22.78 11.64 -7.88
C TYR A 161 23.44 10.28 -7.63
N LYS A 162 23.91 9.66 -8.70
CA LYS A 162 24.74 8.47 -8.66
C LYS A 162 26.19 8.86 -8.37
N ILE A 163 26.66 8.57 -7.16
CA ILE A 163 28.04 8.82 -6.74
C ILE A 163 28.95 7.74 -7.30
N THR A 164 28.56 6.47 -7.11
CA THR A 164 29.22 5.28 -7.67
C THR A 164 28.16 4.28 -8.14
N ASP A 165 28.56 3.15 -8.71
CA ASP A 165 27.60 2.08 -9.05
C ASP A 165 26.95 1.45 -7.81
N GLN A 166 27.56 1.62 -6.63
CA GLN A 166 27.12 1.04 -5.35
C GLN A 166 26.57 2.09 -4.37
N LEU A 167 26.57 3.37 -4.72
CA LEU A 167 26.11 4.46 -3.86
C LEU A 167 25.39 5.55 -4.66
N TYR A 168 24.15 5.80 -4.27
CA TYR A 168 23.29 6.85 -4.78
C TYR A 168 22.82 7.69 -3.60
N MET A 169 22.80 9.00 -3.77
CA MET A 169 22.26 9.93 -2.77
C MET A 169 21.21 10.81 -3.40
N GLY A 170 20.15 11.09 -2.65
CA GLY A 170 19.10 11.99 -3.11
C GLY A 170 18.49 12.79 -1.97
N MET A 171 17.64 13.74 -2.35
CA MET A 171 16.95 14.62 -1.43
C MET A 171 15.59 15.07 -1.98
N GLY A 172 14.69 15.42 -1.07
CA GLY A 172 13.34 15.87 -1.38
C GLY A 172 12.31 15.20 -0.49
N LEU A 173 11.05 15.25 -0.90
CA LEU A 173 9.97 14.48 -0.28
C LEU A 173 10.06 13.05 -0.81
N HIS A 174 10.54 12.09 -0.02
CA HIS A 174 10.94 10.79 -0.53
C HIS A 174 10.33 9.59 0.23
N TYR A 175 10.19 8.46 -0.48
CA TYR A 175 9.67 7.18 0.03
C TYR A 175 10.75 6.13 0.34
N TRP A 176 12.02 6.54 0.47
CA TRP A 176 13.12 5.66 0.91
C TRP A 176 13.00 5.35 2.41
N ASN A 177 12.14 4.39 2.74
CA ASN A 177 11.80 4.06 4.11
C ASN A 177 12.58 2.87 4.66
N GLY A 178 12.86 2.93 5.97
CA GLY A 178 13.74 2.01 6.65
C GLY A 178 13.09 0.78 7.27
N ILE A 179 11.94 0.90 7.92
CA ILE A 179 11.69 -0.06 9.01
C ILE A 179 11.64 -1.52 8.53
N SER A 180 10.98 -1.80 7.40
CA SER A 180 10.97 -3.11 6.75
C SER A 180 10.90 -2.97 5.23
N ARG A 181 11.00 -4.11 4.52
CA ARG A 181 10.60 -4.24 3.12
C ARG A 181 9.21 -3.66 2.87
N MET A 182 8.25 -4.01 3.74
CA MET A 182 6.84 -3.64 3.59
C MET A 182 6.62 -2.12 3.79
N THR A 183 7.45 -1.45 4.59
CA THR A 183 7.43 0.02 4.73
C THR A 183 7.79 0.73 3.41
N SER A 184 8.52 0.03 2.52
CA SER A 184 8.92 0.50 1.18
C SER A 184 8.20 -0.26 0.06
N GLN A 185 7.05 -0.92 0.30
CA GLN A 185 6.40 -1.75 -0.72
C GLN A 185 5.65 -0.93 -1.79
N SER A 186 5.64 -1.43 -3.02
CA SER A 186 4.91 -0.87 -4.15
C SER A 186 3.42 -1.18 -4.08
N THR A 187 2.60 -0.16 -4.27
CA THR A 187 1.13 -0.30 -4.35
C THR A 187 0.67 -0.95 -5.65
N LEU A 188 1.56 -1.12 -6.64
CA LEU A 188 1.22 -1.68 -7.96
C LEU A 188 1.16 -3.21 -7.97
N ASN A 189 1.81 -3.87 -7.01
CA ASN A 189 2.06 -5.30 -7.07
C ASN A 189 1.88 -5.99 -5.70
N PHE A 190 0.98 -5.46 -4.87
CA PHE A 190 0.53 -6.15 -3.68
C PHE A 190 -0.11 -7.51 -4.03
N MET A 191 0.14 -8.49 -3.18
CA MET A 191 -0.60 -9.76 -3.19
C MET A 191 -1.91 -9.61 -2.42
N THR A 192 -1.88 -9.06 -1.21
CA THR A 192 -3.08 -8.65 -0.47
C THR A 192 -3.74 -7.43 -1.13
N ILE A 193 -5.01 -7.16 -0.81
CA ILE A 193 -5.73 -6.04 -1.42
C ILE A 193 -5.09 -4.68 -1.11
N ASP A 194 -4.46 -4.56 0.07
CA ASP A 194 -3.74 -3.38 0.52
C ASP A 194 -2.60 -3.75 1.48
N ALA A 195 -1.80 -2.73 1.84
CA ALA A 195 -0.89 -2.80 2.98
C ALA A 195 -1.69 -2.79 4.30
N PRO A 196 -1.20 -3.47 5.35
CA PRO A 196 -1.89 -3.53 6.64
C PRO A 196 -1.74 -2.24 7.49
N ILE A 197 -1.11 -1.21 6.93
CA ILE A 197 -0.92 0.16 7.43
C ILE A 197 0.00 0.30 8.64
N PHE A 198 0.09 -0.66 9.55
CA PHE A 198 1.10 -0.61 10.63
C PHE A 198 2.54 -0.65 10.11
N ASN A 199 2.75 -1.09 8.86
CA ASN A 199 4.04 -1.00 8.18
C ASN A 199 4.43 0.46 7.85
N TRP A 200 3.48 1.40 7.90
CA TRP A 200 3.69 2.85 7.84
C TRP A 200 3.32 3.49 9.18
N PRO A 201 4.18 3.40 10.19
CA PRO A 201 3.86 3.84 11.56
C PRO A 201 3.60 5.34 11.70
N LEU A 202 4.07 6.16 10.77
CA LEU A 202 3.96 7.62 10.81
C LEU A 202 2.83 8.15 9.92
N ILE A 203 2.15 7.24 9.20
CA ILE A 203 1.24 7.53 8.08
C ILE A 203 0.26 8.64 8.42
N GLU A 204 0.20 9.67 7.58
CA GLU A 204 -0.77 10.77 7.67
C GLU A 204 -0.78 11.47 9.04
N LEU A 205 0.38 11.52 9.70
CA LEU A 205 0.60 12.34 10.90
C LEU A 205 1.89 13.14 10.75
N THR A 206 3.05 12.52 10.97
CA THR A 206 4.35 13.18 10.83
C THR A 206 5.00 12.90 9.47
N ASP A 207 4.21 12.38 8.53
CA ASP A 207 4.57 12.13 7.13
C ASP A 207 3.41 12.54 6.19
N GLN A 208 3.71 12.65 4.90
CA GLN A 208 2.72 12.80 3.83
C GLN A 208 2.60 11.47 3.08
N PHE A 209 1.63 10.65 3.46
CA PHE A 209 1.42 9.30 2.96
C PHE A 209 2.71 8.44 2.95
N ALA A 210 3.43 8.37 4.07
CA ALA A 210 4.69 7.66 4.28
C ALA A 210 5.92 8.27 3.57
N ARG A 211 5.88 9.58 3.28
CA ARG A 211 7.04 10.36 2.83
C ARG A 211 7.35 11.52 3.76
N GLN A 212 8.62 11.81 3.90
CA GLN A 212 9.13 12.97 4.64
C GLN A 212 10.15 13.72 3.79
N PHE A 213 10.36 14.99 4.09
CA PHE A 213 11.47 15.74 3.51
C PHE A 213 12.77 15.27 4.14
N GLY A 214 13.80 15.05 3.33
CA GLY A 214 15.05 14.57 3.86
C GLY A 214 16.11 14.32 2.80
N PHE A 215 17.17 13.68 3.26
CA PHE A 215 18.23 13.11 2.46
C PHE A 215 18.19 11.60 2.59
N TYR A 216 18.54 10.90 1.52
CA TYR A 216 18.71 9.46 1.57
C TYR A 216 19.99 9.03 0.86
N ALA A 217 20.50 7.87 1.26
CA ALA A 217 21.57 7.14 0.60
C ALA A 217 21.12 5.69 0.38
N LYS A 218 21.38 5.14 -0.81
CA LYS A 218 21.04 3.76 -1.13
C LYS A 218 22.10 3.10 -2.00
N GLY A 219 22.07 1.77 -2.02
CA GLY A 219 22.94 1.03 -2.91
C GLY A 219 22.83 -0.47 -2.75
N GLN A 220 23.64 -1.16 -3.55
CA GLN A 220 23.82 -2.60 -3.48
C GLN A 220 25.31 -2.95 -3.55
N ILE A 221 25.80 -3.74 -2.59
CA ILE A 221 27.18 -4.23 -2.53
C ILE A 221 27.12 -5.75 -2.44
N GLY A 222 27.56 -6.45 -3.50
CA GLY A 222 27.38 -7.91 -3.57
C GLY A 222 25.90 -8.27 -3.43
N LYS A 223 25.56 -9.11 -2.44
CA LYS A 223 24.17 -9.51 -2.13
C LYS A 223 23.47 -8.60 -1.13
N TRP A 224 24.14 -7.60 -0.58
CA TRP A 224 23.56 -6.65 0.37
C TRP A 224 22.84 -5.52 -0.38
N ASP A 225 21.58 -5.25 -0.03
CA ASP A 225 20.82 -4.04 -0.36
C ASP A 225 20.73 -3.16 0.88
N TYR A 226 20.96 -1.86 0.73
CA TYR A 226 20.81 -0.92 1.83
C TYR A 226 20.13 0.37 1.36
N ARG A 227 19.38 0.97 2.29
CA ARG A 227 18.84 2.32 2.18
C ARG A 227 18.84 2.96 3.55
N LEU A 228 19.26 4.21 3.60
CA LEU A 228 19.38 5.02 4.81
C LEU A 228 18.76 6.38 4.50
N ALA A 229 18.10 6.99 5.48
CA ALA A 229 17.58 8.34 5.35
C ALA A 229 17.70 9.14 6.65
N LEU A 230 17.91 10.44 6.46
CA LEU A 230 17.90 11.47 7.48
C LEU A 230 16.78 12.44 7.09
N ASN A 231 15.70 12.41 7.86
CA ASN A 231 14.46 13.09 7.54
C ASN A 231 14.19 14.23 8.52
N LYS A 232 13.47 15.23 8.05
CA LYS A 232 12.77 16.24 8.84
C LYS A 232 11.27 15.90 8.80
N PRO A 233 10.75 15.15 9.79
CA PRO A 233 9.32 14.84 9.88
C PRO A 233 8.45 16.09 9.94
N PHE A 234 7.19 15.98 9.54
CA PHE A 234 6.23 17.09 9.69
C PHE A 234 5.94 17.32 11.17
N SER A 235 6.00 18.59 11.59
CA SER A 235 5.82 19.00 12.98
C SER A 235 4.34 19.18 13.31
N VAL A 236 3.70 18.12 13.78
CA VAL A 236 2.29 18.12 14.20
C VAL A 236 2.11 17.36 15.51
N GLY A 237 1.05 17.67 16.25
CA GLY A 237 0.67 16.98 17.47
C GLY A 237 0.61 17.90 18.68
N ASN A 238 -0.23 17.54 19.65
CA ASN A 238 -0.55 18.35 20.82
C ASN A 238 -0.04 17.74 22.14
N GLY A 239 0.74 16.65 22.06
CA GLY A 239 1.23 15.93 23.23
C GLY A 239 0.23 14.96 23.83
N GLY A 240 0.78 14.04 24.62
CA GLY A 240 0.01 13.04 25.34
C GLY A 240 -0.57 13.57 26.65
N ARG A 241 -1.26 12.68 27.36
CA ARG A 241 -1.97 13.01 28.60
C ARG A 241 -1.77 11.93 29.66
N TYR A 242 -2.20 12.23 30.87
CA TYR A 242 -2.47 11.23 31.89
C TYR A 242 -3.95 10.87 31.82
N ASP A 243 -4.27 9.58 31.82
CA ASP A 243 -5.65 9.11 31.87
C ASP A 243 -6.05 8.82 33.32
N GLU A 244 -6.80 9.74 33.91
CA GLU A 244 -7.27 9.63 35.29
C GLU A 244 -8.14 8.40 35.54
N ALA A 245 -8.91 7.95 34.53
CA ALA A 245 -9.81 6.81 34.71
C ALA A 245 -9.05 5.49 34.85
N THR A 246 -7.89 5.37 34.18
CA THR A 246 -7.04 4.16 34.23
C THR A 246 -5.71 4.36 34.94
N GLN A 247 -5.48 5.55 35.50
CA GLN A 247 -4.28 5.94 36.25
C GLN A 247 -2.97 5.67 35.49
N ARG A 248 -2.94 5.92 34.17
CA ARG A 248 -1.76 5.66 33.33
C ARG A 248 -1.43 6.79 32.36
N PRO A 249 -0.15 7.00 32.03
CA PRO A 249 0.25 7.90 30.96
C PRO A 249 -0.12 7.33 29.59
N ILE A 250 -0.60 8.19 28.68
CA ILE A 250 -0.86 7.88 27.27
C ILE A 250 -0.03 8.84 26.42
N ALA A 251 0.94 8.29 25.70
CA ALA A 251 1.79 9.06 24.81
C ALA A 251 1.05 9.47 23.53
N ALA A 252 1.38 10.66 23.02
CA ALA A 252 0.96 11.14 21.70
C ALA A 252 2.04 12.03 21.08
N ASN A 253 2.00 12.23 19.77
CA ASN A 253 2.96 13.07 19.05
C ASN A 253 2.89 14.52 19.52
N ILE A 254 4.04 15.17 19.49
CA ILE A 254 4.20 16.61 19.71
C ILE A 254 4.73 17.29 18.45
N ALA A 255 4.47 18.58 18.32
CA ALA A 255 5.28 19.44 17.46
C ALA A 255 6.76 19.32 17.86
N ASN A 256 7.61 18.98 16.90
CA ASN A 256 9.00 18.61 17.12
C ASN A 256 9.83 19.00 15.89
N ASP A 257 11.05 19.50 16.13
CA ASP A 257 11.99 19.94 15.11
C ASP A 257 13.29 19.10 15.06
N HIS A 258 13.37 18.01 15.80
CA HIS A 258 14.48 17.07 15.69
C HIS A 258 14.43 16.34 14.34
N TRP A 259 15.61 15.98 13.86
CA TRP A 259 15.73 15.11 12.70
C TRP A 259 15.48 13.66 13.10
N ALA A 260 14.86 12.90 12.19
CA ALA A 260 14.66 11.47 12.34
C ALA A 260 15.65 10.70 11.44
N THR A 261 16.11 9.54 11.92
CA THR A 261 16.89 8.60 11.11
C THR A 261 16.07 7.36 10.81
N GLN A 262 16.25 6.77 9.64
CA GLN A 262 15.67 5.46 9.33
C GLN A 262 16.58 4.70 8.36
N GLY A 263 16.51 3.39 8.39
CA GLY A 263 17.27 2.57 7.46
C GLY A 263 16.76 1.13 7.37
N TYR A 264 17.04 0.50 6.23
CA TYR A 264 16.74 -0.90 5.93
C TYR A 264 17.97 -1.54 5.30
N ILE A 265 18.32 -2.74 5.73
CA ILE A 265 19.38 -3.56 5.15
C ILE A 265 18.82 -4.95 4.91
N ALA A 266 19.04 -5.50 3.72
CA ALA A 266 18.63 -6.85 3.37
C ALA A 266 19.75 -7.64 2.70
N TYR A 267 19.83 -8.93 3.03
CA TYR A 267 20.66 -9.89 2.30
C TYR A 267 19.81 -10.65 1.29
N GLN A 268 20.27 -10.68 0.04
CA GLN A 268 19.54 -11.25 -1.09
C GLN A 268 20.16 -12.59 -1.50
N PHE A 269 19.60 -13.70 -1.02
CA PHE A 269 20.17 -15.04 -1.22
C PHE A 269 20.12 -15.50 -2.68
N PHE A 270 19.01 -15.22 -3.37
CA PHE A 270 18.80 -15.59 -4.76
C PHE A 270 19.03 -14.39 -5.70
N GLU A 271 18.09 -14.06 -6.57
CA GLU A 271 18.24 -12.95 -7.50
C GLU A 271 18.14 -11.60 -6.78
N LYS A 272 18.99 -10.64 -7.18
CA LYS A 272 18.94 -9.27 -6.63
C LYS A 272 17.72 -8.54 -7.15
N GLU A 273 16.97 -7.93 -6.27
CA GLU A 273 15.88 -7.02 -6.58
C GLU A 273 16.39 -5.67 -7.09
N ASN A 274 15.52 -4.97 -7.81
CA ASN A 274 15.84 -3.66 -8.36
C ASN A 274 15.74 -2.59 -7.27
N ASN A 275 16.77 -1.76 -7.11
CA ASN A 275 16.82 -0.65 -6.17
C ASN A 275 16.85 0.73 -6.86
N LYS A 276 16.44 0.81 -8.13
CA LYS A 276 16.35 2.09 -8.86
C LYS A 276 15.30 3.01 -8.25
N LEU A 277 14.15 2.47 -7.89
CA LEU A 277 13.05 3.17 -7.25
C LEU A 277 12.83 2.64 -5.82
N PRO A 278 12.24 3.42 -4.90
CA PRO A 278 12.09 3.01 -3.50
C PRO A 278 11.12 1.85 -3.29
N PHE A 279 10.41 1.39 -4.33
CA PHE A 279 9.27 0.49 -4.21
C PHE A 279 9.65 -0.99 -4.36
N PHE A 280 9.64 -1.76 -3.27
CA PHE A 280 9.80 -3.22 -3.32
C PHE A 280 8.57 -3.89 -3.94
N VAL A 281 8.80 -5.00 -4.65
CA VAL A 281 7.73 -5.77 -5.30
C VAL A 281 7.05 -6.71 -4.29
N GLY A 282 5.73 -6.68 -4.19
CA GLY A 282 4.96 -7.53 -3.31
C GLY A 282 4.80 -8.99 -3.77
N SER A 283 4.69 -9.21 -5.07
CA SER A 283 4.73 -10.53 -5.69
C SER A 283 5.29 -10.41 -7.11
N TYR A 284 6.25 -11.27 -7.44
CA TYR A 284 6.81 -11.39 -8.79
C TYR A 284 6.02 -12.34 -9.68
N LEU A 285 4.96 -12.99 -9.16
CA LEU A 285 4.16 -13.96 -9.90
C LEU A 285 5.00 -15.09 -10.52
N GLY A 286 6.13 -15.44 -9.88
CA GLY A 286 7.07 -16.45 -10.35
C GLY A 286 7.98 -16.02 -11.50
N THR A 287 7.99 -14.76 -11.92
CA THR A 287 8.93 -14.30 -12.96
C THR A 287 10.36 -14.13 -12.43
N LYS A 288 10.56 -14.31 -11.13
CA LYS A 288 11.84 -14.13 -10.45
C LYS A 288 11.94 -15.06 -9.25
N LYS A 289 13.14 -15.55 -8.96
CA LYS A 289 13.46 -16.31 -7.75
C LYS A 289 14.09 -15.38 -6.71
N VAL A 290 13.34 -15.01 -5.68
CA VAL A 290 13.76 -14.09 -4.64
C VAL A 290 13.64 -14.75 -3.28
N PHE A 291 14.70 -14.63 -2.47
CA PHE A 291 14.67 -14.97 -1.05
C PHE A 291 15.56 -13.99 -0.32
N ASN A 292 14.95 -13.18 0.55
CA ASN A 292 15.63 -12.11 1.25
C ASN A 292 15.29 -12.15 2.74
N ILE A 293 16.26 -11.81 3.57
CA ILE A 293 16.07 -11.49 4.99
C ILE A 293 16.57 -10.08 5.19
N GLY A 294 15.78 -9.24 5.85
CA GLY A 294 16.15 -7.86 6.12
C GLY A 294 15.74 -7.37 7.49
N ALA A 295 16.41 -6.32 7.94
CA ALA A 295 16.12 -5.65 9.20
C ALA A 295 16.19 -4.14 8.97
N GLY A 296 15.43 -3.40 9.77
CA GLY A 296 15.38 -1.96 9.64
C GLY A 296 14.93 -1.27 10.90
N TRP A 297 15.04 0.06 10.89
CA TRP A 297 14.73 0.91 12.02
C TRP A 297 14.18 2.28 11.59
N HIS A 298 13.58 2.96 12.56
CA HIS A 298 13.30 4.39 12.54
C HIS A 298 13.47 4.95 13.96
N HIS A 299 14.18 6.07 14.09
CA HIS A 299 14.40 6.78 15.35
C HIS A 299 14.12 8.26 15.18
N HIS A 300 13.26 8.83 16.03
CA HIS A 300 12.95 10.27 16.05
C HIS A 300 12.99 10.78 17.51
N PRO A 301 14.03 11.53 17.89
CA PRO A 301 14.21 11.99 19.27
C PRO A 301 13.07 12.88 19.77
N LYS A 302 12.61 12.64 21.00
CA LYS A 302 11.62 13.45 21.74
C LYS A 302 10.35 13.75 20.92
N ALA A 303 9.92 12.83 20.07
CA ALA A 303 8.85 13.06 19.10
C ALA A 303 7.44 12.83 19.66
N THR A 304 7.33 12.27 20.86
CA THR A 304 6.07 12.13 21.60
C THR A 304 6.23 12.65 23.03
N SER A 305 5.11 12.92 23.68
CA SER A 305 5.06 13.18 25.12
C SER A 305 3.90 12.44 25.78
N SER A 306 3.97 12.26 27.09
CA SER A 306 2.86 11.88 27.98
C SER A 306 2.87 12.76 29.22
N ALA A 307 1.79 12.81 29.99
CA ALA A 307 1.80 13.43 31.31
C ALA A 307 1.79 12.37 32.41
N ASN A 308 2.43 12.65 33.55
CA ASN A 308 2.27 11.86 34.77
C ASN A 308 1.06 12.37 35.60
N GLY A 309 0.78 11.73 36.74
CA GLY A 309 -0.35 12.09 37.61
C GLY A 309 -0.26 13.47 38.27
N SER A 310 0.89 14.15 38.21
CA SER A 310 1.03 15.55 38.65
C SER A 310 0.92 16.55 37.48
N GLY A 311 0.66 16.08 36.26
CA GLY A 311 0.55 16.90 35.05
C GLY A 311 1.88 17.28 34.41
N GLU A 312 3.01 16.78 34.93
CA GLU A 312 4.34 17.01 34.35
C GLU A 312 4.49 16.23 33.04
N GLN A 313 4.98 16.92 32.00
CA GLN A 313 5.22 16.33 30.69
C GLN A 313 6.52 15.53 30.68
N GLN A 314 6.43 14.30 30.19
CA GLN A 314 7.54 13.40 29.93
C GLN A 314 7.67 13.22 28.42
N PHE A 315 8.86 13.48 27.88
CA PHE A 315 9.15 13.36 26.44
C PHE A 315 9.75 12.00 26.14
N HIS A 316 9.35 11.39 25.03
CA HIS A 316 9.82 10.08 24.60
C HIS A 316 10.29 10.13 23.14
N ASP A 317 11.26 9.29 22.83
CA ASP A 317 11.68 9.04 21.47
C ASP A 317 10.67 8.12 20.77
N ILE A 318 10.56 8.24 19.45
CA ILE A 318 9.96 7.17 18.64
C ILE A 318 11.10 6.25 18.21
N SER A 319 11.07 5.00 18.67
CA SER A 319 12.05 3.96 18.35
C SER A 319 11.35 2.73 17.79
N LEU A 320 11.55 2.47 16.50
CA LEU A 320 10.86 1.42 15.76
C LEU A 320 11.88 0.51 15.12
N ALA A 321 11.69 -0.80 15.21
CA ALA A 321 12.56 -1.80 14.59
C ALA A 321 11.76 -2.92 13.94
N SER A 322 12.36 -3.58 12.94
CA SER A 322 11.80 -4.82 12.40
C SER A 322 12.84 -5.82 11.92
N LEU A 323 12.38 -7.06 11.80
CA LEU A 323 13.03 -8.15 11.08
C LEU A 323 12.00 -8.78 10.14
N ASP A 324 12.33 -8.90 8.86
CA ASP A 324 11.46 -9.48 7.84
C ASP A 324 12.14 -10.54 6.97
N VAL A 325 11.31 -11.38 6.36
CA VAL A 325 11.69 -12.38 5.38
C VAL A 325 10.72 -12.31 4.20
N PHE A 326 11.26 -12.34 3.00
CA PHE A 326 10.48 -12.34 1.76
C PHE A 326 10.91 -13.48 0.85
N LEU A 327 9.94 -14.16 0.25
CA LEU A 327 10.12 -15.28 -0.65
C LEU A 327 9.19 -15.14 -1.85
N ASP A 328 9.73 -15.22 -3.06
CA ASP A 328 8.96 -15.44 -4.29
C ASP A 328 9.67 -16.52 -5.10
N LEU A 329 9.01 -17.65 -5.29
CA LEU A 329 9.58 -18.82 -5.95
C LEU A 329 8.70 -19.27 -7.12
N PRO A 330 9.25 -19.38 -8.34
CA PRO A 330 8.62 -20.19 -9.37
C PRO A 330 8.65 -21.66 -8.93
N PHE A 331 7.48 -22.26 -8.70
CA PHE A 331 7.38 -23.65 -8.26
C PHE A 331 7.50 -24.60 -9.46
N SER A 332 6.87 -24.24 -10.58
CA SER A 332 7.04 -24.91 -11.86
C SER A 332 6.85 -23.93 -13.01
N SER A 333 7.91 -23.75 -13.80
CA SER A 333 7.86 -22.93 -15.01
C SER A 333 6.91 -23.51 -16.07
N ALA A 334 6.74 -24.84 -16.10
CA ALA A 334 5.89 -25.53 -17.08
C ALA A 334 4.39 -25.29 -16.84
N SER A 335 3.95 -25.29 -15.58
CA SER A 335 2.57 -24.94 -15.21
C SER A 335 2.39 -23.44 -14.94
N GLY A 336 3.49 -22.69 -14.82
CA GLY A 336 3.49 -21.27 -14.50
C GLY A 336 3.00 -20.98 -13.08
N THR A 337 3.26 -21.88 -12.13
CA THR A 337 2.87 -21.74 -10.72
C THR A 337 3.98 -21.09 -9.89
N ALA A 338 3.59 -20.38 -8.84
CA ALA A 338 4.51 -19.65 -7.98
C ALA A 338 4.02 -19.58 -6.53
N LEU A 339 4.95 -19.56 -5.59
CA LEU A 339 4.69 -19.28 -4.19
C LEU A 339 5.24 -17.89 -3.86
N THR A 340 4.41 -17.02 -3.32
CA THR A 340 4.83 -15.76 -2.69
C THR A 340 4.54 -15.84 -1.21
N ALA A 341 5.52 -15.51 -0.36
CA ALA A 341 5.35 -15.44 1.08
C ALA A 341 6.17 -14.30 1.69
N TYR A 342 5.62 -13.68 2.72
CA TYR A 342 6.28 -12.63 3.48
C TYR A 342 5.94 -12.79 4.96
N ALA A 343 6.91 -12.56 5.84
CA ALA A 343 6.68 -12.42 7.26
C ALA A 343 7.54 -11.31 7.85
N VAL A 344 7.02 -10.61 8.86
CA VAL A 344 7.71 -9.52 9.55
C VAL A 344 7.31 -9.48 11.01
N TYR A 345 8.29 -9.19 11.85
CA TYR A 345 8.10 -8.81 13.25
C TYR A 345 8.52 -7.37 13.44
N TYR A 346 7.65 -6.57 14.07
CA TYR A 346 7.92 -5.20 14.48
C TYR A 346 7.94 -5.10 16.00
N ASN A 347 8.90 -4.33 16.50
CA ASN A 347 8.92 -3.82 17.86
C ASN A 347 8.86 -2.28 17.78
N TYR A 348 7.76 -1.72 18.27
CA TYR A 348 7.45 -0.30 18.17
C TYR A 348 7.39 0.31 19.56
N ASP A 349 8.16 1.37 19.77
CA ASP A 349 8.09 2.23 20.95
C ASP A 349 7.84 3.68 20.54
N PHE A 350 6.71 4.21 20.96
CA PHE A 350 6.34 5.62 20.81
C PHE A 350 6.19 6.30 22.18
N GLY A 351 6.62 5.65 23.27
CA GLY A 351 6.27 6.01 24.64
C GLY A 351 5.06 5.22 25.18
N PRO A 352 4.72 5.39 26.47
CA PRO A 352 3.77 4.53 27.18
C PRO A 352 2.36 4.61 26.59
N ASN A 353 1.74 3.45 26.35
CA ASN A 353 0.35 3.32 25.91
C ASN A 353 -0.02 4.16 24.66
N TYR A 354 0.95 4.47 23.79
CA TYR A 354 0.65 5.15 22.53
C TYR A 354 -0.28 4.28 21.67
N MET A 355 -1.32 4.88 21.09
CA MET A 355 -2.25 4.19 20.22
C MET A 355 -2.89 5.15 19.20
N ARG A 356 -2.89 4.75 17.93
CA ARG A 356 -3.66 5.36 16.85
C ARG A 356 -4.54 4.33 16.15
N ASN A 357 -5.82 4.66 16.06
CA ASN A 357 -6.76 3.92 15.24
C ASN A 357 -6.70 4.41 13.78
N VAL A 358 -6.90 3.49 12.85
CA VAL A 358 -7.01 3.80 11.42
C VAL A 358 -8.25 3.11 10.87
N GLY A 359 -9.07 3.85 10.12
CA GLY A 359 -10.16 3.32 9.31
C GLY A 359 -9.94 3.69 7.85
N ILE A 360 -9.54 2.71 7.03
CA ILE A 360 -9.25 2.96 5.61
C ILE A 360 -10.55 3.33 4.91
N MET A 361 -10.59 4.54 4.36
CA MET A 361 -11.77 5.06 3.67
C MET A 361 -13.04 4.92 4.54
N ASN A 362 -12.94 5.16 5.85
CA ASN A 362 -14.07 4.99 6.76
C ASN A 362 -15.23 5.93 6.38
N VAL A 363 -16.46 5.40 6.35
CA VAL A 363 -17.68 6.17 6.03
C VAL A 363 -18.66 6.29 7.21
N GLY A 364 -18.37 5.65 8.33
CA GLY A 364 -19.18 5.70 9.54
C GLY A 364 -18.75 6.82 10.49
N PHE A 365 -19.71 7.37 11.23
CA PHE A 365 -19.50 8.42 12.24
C PHE A 365 -19.90 7.93 13.65
N GLY A 366 -19.57 8.70 14.69
CA GLY A 366 -19.89 8.36 16.08
C GLY A 366 -18.98 7.27 16.65
N GLY A 367 -19.58 6.15 17.08
CA GLY A 367 -18.87 5.01 17.66
C GLY A 367 -18.83 5.05 19.18
N THR A 368 -19.00 3.88 19.80
CA THR A 368 -18.98 3.71 21.27
C THR A 368 -17.88 2.80 21.76
N SER A 369 -17.24 2.04 20.86
CA SER A 369 -16.09 1.20 21.20
C SER A 369 -14.77 1.97 21.08
N GLN A 370 -13.70 1.41 21.64
CA GLN A 370 -12.37 2.02 21.60
C GLN A 370 -11.76 2.06 20.20
N ASN A 371 -12.36 1.32 19.25
CA ASN A 371 -12.01 1.38 17.84
C ASN A 371 -12.41 2.69 17.16
N GLY A 372 -13.46 3.38 17.67
CA GLY A 372 -14.13 4.46 16.95
C GLY A 372 -15.19 3.93 15.95
N PRO A 373 -15.72 4.76 15.04
CA PRO A 373 -16.83 4.38 14.17
C PRO A 373 -16.41 3.59 12.91
N GLY A 374 -17.41 3.02 12.26
CA GLY A 374 -17.31 2.32 10.97
C GLY A 374 -16.27 1.22 10.98
N ASN A 375 -15.25 1.28 10.12
CA ASN A 375 -14.20 0.27 10.03
C ASN A 375 -12.90 0.60 10.78
N ALA A 376 -12.90 1.65 11.61
CA ALA A 376 -11.70 2.01 12.36
C ALA A 376 -11.24 0.87 13.27
N GLN A 377 -9.93 0.73 13.46
CA GLN A 377 -9.36 -0.24 14.37
C GLN A 377 -8.02 0.22 14.94
N PRO A 378 -7.60 -0.34 16.09
CA PRO A 378 -6.25 -0.17 16.58
C PRO A 378 -5.20 -0.72 15.60
N THR A 379 -4.38 0.18 15.04
CA THR A 379 -3.44 -0.16 13.98
C THR A 379 -2.00 0.15 14.36
N ILE A 380 -1.72 1.33 14.94
CA ILE A 380 -0.36 1.79 15.22
C ILE A 380 -0.22 2.10 16.72
N GLY A 381 0.55 1.31 17.46
CA GLY A 381 0.71 1.49 18.89
C GLY A 381 2.07 1.05 19.40
N THR A 382 2.40 1.44 20.63
CA THR A 382 3.56 0.91 21.35
C THR A 382 3.32 -0.56 21.69
N GLY A 383 4.23 -1.43 21.24
CA GLY A 383 4.15 -2.87 21.44
C GLY A 383 4.76 -3.66 20.28
N ASN A 384 4.24 -4.88 20.09
CA ASN A 384 4.76 -5.83 19.13
C ASN A 384 3.72 -6.20 18.09
N ILE A 385 4.15 -6.33 16.84
CA ILE A 385 3.28 -6.76 15.74
C ILE A 385 4.00 -7.87 14.98
N PHE A 386 3.34 -9.00 14.79
CA PHE A 386 3.76 -10.01 13.83
C PHE A 386 2.78 -10.05 12.68
N TYR A 387 3.28 -10.08 11.45
CA TYR A 387 2.46 -10.19 10.25
C TYR A 387 3.06 -11.20 9.29
N ALA A 388 2.21 -12.01 8.68
CA ALA A 388 2.59 -12.89 7.60
C ALA A 388 1.51 -12.91 6.52
N ASN A 389 1.93 -13.01 5.25
CA ASN A 389 1.04 -13.35 4.16
C ASN A 389 1.68 -14.39 3.24
N ALA A 390 0.83 -15.19 2.61
CA ALA A 390 1.25 -16.19 1.64
C ALA A 390 0.16 -16.40 0.59
N GLY A 391 0.57 -16.66 -0.65
CA GLY A 391 -0.33 -16.94 -1.75
C GLY A 391 0.32 -17.82 -2.80
N PHE A 392 -0.51 -18.62 -3.47
CA PHE A 392 -0.06 -19.58 -4.46
C PHE A 392 -0.70 -19.27 -5.81
N LEU A 393 0.13 -18.93 -6.79
CA LEU A 393 -0.32 -18.68 -8.15
C LEU A 393 -0.65 -20.01 -8.81
N LEU A 394 -1.92 -20.18 -9.18
CA LEU A 394 -2.44 -21.42 -9.73
C LEU A 394 -1.99 -21.64 -11.19
N PRO A 395 -2.02 -22.89 -11.69
CA PRO A 395 -1.59 -23.21 -13.04
C PRO A 395 -2.31 -22.38 -14.11
N LYS A 396 -1.57 -21.93 -15.14
CA LYS A 396 -2.16 -21.15 -16.26
C LYS A 396 -3.31 -21.91 -16.93
N GLN A 397 -3.22 -23.24 -16.99
CA GLN A 397 -4.18 -24.12 -17.65
C GLN A 397 -5.62 -23.98 -17.12
N LEU A 398 -5.82 -23.55 -15.87
CA LEU A 398 -7.16 -23.39 -15.29
C LEU A 398 -8.02 -22.35 -16.02
N LEU A 399 -7.41 -21.27 -16.51
CA LEU A 399 -8.09 -20.18 -17.22
C LEU A 399 -7.57 -19.95 -18.65
N GLY A 400 -6.50 -20.65 -19.04
CA GLY A 400 -5.87 -20.49 -20.35
C GLY A 400 -5.38 -19.06 -20.55
N ASP A 401 -5.84 -18.43 -21.64
CA ASP A 401 -5.45 -17.06 -21.99
C ASP A 401 -6.32 -15.98 -21.32
N LYS A 402 -7.32 -16.37 -20.52
CA LYS A 402 -8.16 -15.41 -19.78
C LYS A 402 -7.47 -14.80 -18.56
N GLY A 403 -6.42 -15.43 -18.04
CA GLY A 403 -5.64 -14.91 -16.91
C GLY A 403 -5.11 -15.98 -15.97
N LYS A 404 -4.77 -15.58 -14.73
CA LYS A 404 -4.35 -16.47 -13.64
C LYS A 404 -5.06 -16.14 -12.33
N LEU A 405 -5.17 -17.14 -11.48
CA LEU A 405 -5.74 -17.01 -10.14
C LEU A 405 -4.65 -17.18 -9.08
N GLN A 406 -4.71 -16.39 -8.02
CA GLN A 406 -3.86 -16.54 -6.84
C GLN A 406 -4.71 -16.36 -5.57
N PRO A 407 -5.19 -17.46 -4.96
CA PRO A 407 -5.67 -17.41 -3.60
C PRO A 407 -4.51 -17.05 -2.65
N TYR A 408 -4.82 -16.30 -1.61
CA TYR A 408 -3.87 -15.91 -0.57
C TYR A 408 -4.55 -15.77 0.78
N GLY A 409 -3.73 -15.79 1.82
CA GLY A 409 -4.14 -15.45 3.18
C GLY A 409 -3.10 -14.54 3.84
N ALA A 410 -3.56 -13.74 4.79
CA ALA A 410 -2.70 -12.98 5.69
C ALA A 410 -3.15 -13.16 7.14
N LEU A 411 -2.19 -13.05 8.05
CA LEU A 411 -2.36 -13.19 9.49
C LEU A 411 -1.62 -12.06 10.18
N THR A 412 -2.29 -11.37 11.10
CA THR A 412 -1.68 -10.33 11.93
C THR A 412 -1.87 -10.69 13.40
N HIS A 413 -0.80 -10.62 14.19
CA HIS A 413 -0.84 -10.62 15.64
C HIS A 413 -0.43 -9.25 16.17
N LYS A 414 -1.19 -8.69 17.11
CA LYS A 414 -0.88 -7.40 17.77
C LYS A 414 -0.92 -7.58 19.29
N ASN A 415 0.13 -7.09 19.94
CA ASN A 415 0.21 -6.94 21.39
C ASN A 415 0.63 -5.50 21.69
N PHE A 416 -0.36 -4.63 21.94
CA PHE A 416 -0.14 -3.21 22.25
C PHE A 416 -0.32 -2.96 23.74
N GLN A 417 0.56 -2.15 24.33
CA GLN A 417 0.50 -1.79 25.75
C GLN A 417 -0.85 -1.17 26.17
N TYR A 418 -1.51 -0.48 25.24
CA TYR A 418 -2.79 0.18 25.49
C TYR A 418 -3.92 -0.79 25.88
N PHE A 419 -3.87 -2.04 25.42
CA PHE A 419 -4.90 -3.06 25.64
C PHE A 419 -4.38 -4.19 26.55
N GLU A 420 -5.30 -4.84 27.25
CA GLU A 420 -4.98 -5.99 28.12
C GLU A 420 -4.85 -7.29 27.33
N ASP A 421 -5.54 -7.38 26.18
CA ASP A 421 -5.55 -8.57 25.34
C ASP A 421 -4.66 -8.44 24.12
N THR A 422 -3.97 -9.52 23.78
CA THR A 422 -3.37 -9.68 22.45
C THR A 422 -4.43 -10.12 21.45
N THR A 423 -4.27 -9.74 20.17
CA THR A 423 -5.27 -10.05 19.15
C THR A 423 -4.68 -10.65 17.90
N TRP A 424 -5.49 -11.47 17.23
CA TRP A 424 -5.23 -12.01 15.91
C TRP A 424 -6.24 -11.48 14.91
N GLN A 425 -5.77 -11.21 13.70
CA GLN A 425 -6.55 -10.73 12.55
C GLN A 425 -6.22 -11.59 11.34
N TYR A 426 -7.19 -11.83 10.47
CA TYR A 426 -6.96 -12.59 9.25
C TYR A 426 -7.60 -11.91 8.04
N ASP A 427 -6.93 -12.06 6.91
CA ASP A 427 -7.41 -11.67 5.60
C ASP A 427 -7.38 -12.89 4.69
N LEU A 428 -8.45 -13.12 3.94
CA LEU A 428 -8.54 -14.18 2.94
C LEU A 428 -8.95 -13.56 1.62
N GLY A 429 -8.22 -13.86 0.55
CA GLY A 429 -8.53 -13.25 -0.73
C GLY A 429 -8.10 -14.05 -1.94
N LEU A 430 -8.55 -13.56 -3.09
CA LEU A 430 -8.30 -14.13 -4.40
C LEU A 430 -7.97 -12.99 -5.37
N ASN A 431 -6.81 -13.09 -6.01
CA ASN A 431 -6.49 -12.26 -7.17
C ASN A 431 -6.87 -12.99 -8.45
N TYR A 432 -7.54 -12.28 -9.35
CA TYR A 432 -7.69 -12.63 -10.76
C TYR A 432 -6.83 -11.68 -11.61
N TYR A 433 -5.70 -12.20 -12.07
CA TYR A 433 -4.75 -11.49 -12.92
C TYR A 433 -5.10 -11.68 -14.38
N ILE A 434 -5.73 -10.68 -14.98
CA ILE A 434 -6.09 -10.67 -16.40
C ILE A 434 -4.83 -10.44 -17.24
N ASN A 435 -4.01 -9.48 -16.82
CA ASN A 435 -2.70 -9.21 -17.41
C ASN A 435 -1.70 -8.89 -16.31
N ALA A 436 -1.11 -9.93 -15.71
CA ALA A 436 -0.20 -9.85 -14.57
C ALA A 436 -0.67 -8.77 -13.56
N HIS A 437 0.18 -7.85 -13.13
CA HIS A 437 -0.26 -6.78 -12.22
C HIS A 437 -0.90 -5.59 -12.96
N GLN A 438 -0.73 -5.46 -14.28
CA GLN A 438 -1.23 -4.35 -15.10
C GLN A 438 -2.76 -4.27 -15.13
N ALA A 439 -3.43 -5.42 -15.09
CA ALA A 439 -4.88 -5.49 -14.98
C ALA A 439 -5.27 -6.66 -14.08
N LYS A 440 -5.87 -6.35 -12.93
CA LYS A 440 -6.35 -7.37 -11.98
C LYS A 440 -7.61 -6.97 -11.24
N VAL A 441 -8.35 -7.99 -10.83
CA VAL A 441 -9.47 -7.89 -9.90
C VAL A 441 -9.12 -8.67 -8.64
N THR A 442 -9.35 -8.08 -7.47
CA THR A 442 -9.05 -8.72 -6.18
C THR A 442 -10.30 -8.72 -5.32
N LEU A 443 -10.67 -9.89 -4.78
CA LEU A 443 -11.68 -10.00 -3.73
C LEU A 443 -10.97 -10.36 -2.42
N GLN A 444 -11.30 -9.69 -1.32
CA GLN A 444 -10.78 -9.99 0.00
C GLN A 444 -11.89 -9.88 1.06
N TYR A 445 -11.89 -10.82 2.00
CA TYR A 445 -12.53 -10.67 3.30
C TYR A 445 -11.48 -10.34 4.35
N SER A 446 -11.75 -9.33 5.15
CA SER A 446 -10.89 -8.88 6.25
C SER A 446 -11.66 -8.91 7.56
N GLN A 447 -10.99 -9.33 8.63
CA GLN A 447 -11.55 -9.29 9.99
C GLN A 447 -10.73 -8.34 10.88
N ARG A 448 -11.41 -7.64 11.78
CA ARG A 448 -10.79 -6.81 12.83
C ARG A 448 -11.41 -7.09 14.21
N PRO A 449 -10.64 -6.99 15.30
CA PRO A 449 -11.14 -7.09 16.66
C PRO A 449 -11.84 -5.79 17.06
N ILE A 450 -12.83 -5.91 17.94
CA ILE A 450 -13.49 -4.79 18.61
C ILE A 450 -13.04 -4.78 20.07
N PHE A 451 -12.68 -3.60 20.57
CA PHE A 451 -12.24 -3.40 21.94
C PHE A 451 -13.23 -2.55 22.73
N GLU A 452 -13.57 -3.05 23.92
CA GLU A 452 -14.34 -2.34 24.94
C GLU A 452 -13.65 -2.54 26.29
N ASN A 453 -13.57 -1.49 27.10
CA ASN A 453 -12.88 -1.51 28.40
C ASN A 453 -11.47 -2.14 28.33
N TYR A 454 -10.73 -1.81 27.27
CA TYR A 454 -9.34 -2.23 27.02
C TYR A 454 -9.15 -3.72 26.74
N ARG A 455 -10.25 -4.46 26.58
CA ARG A 455 -10.28 -5.89 26.28
C ARG A 455 -10.97 -6.15 24.95
N LYS A 456 -10.60 -7.24 24.30
CA LYS A 456 -11.27 -7.68 23.08
C LYS A 456 -12.67 -8.18 23.44
N SER A 457 -13.70 -7.47 22.97
CA SER A 457 -15.09 -7.84 23.20
C SER A 457 -15.66 -8.72 22.09
N SER A 458 -15.34 -8.40 20.83
CA SER A 458 -15.87 -9.09 19.65
C SER A 458 -14.97 -8.90 18.41
N ALA A 459 -15.52 -9.11 17.22
CA ALA A 459 -14.88 -8.88 15.94
C ALA A 459 -15.91 -8.43 14.89
N ALA A 460 -15.46 -7.71 13.87
CA ALA A 460 -16.27 -7.29 12.74
C ALA A 460 -15.55 -7.57 11.41
N GLY A 461 -16.34 -7.87 10.37
CA GLY A 461 -15.86 -8.19 9.02
C GLY A 461 -15.96 -7.05 8.00
N GLU A 462 -15.21 -7.16 6.92
CA GLU A 462 -15.32 -6.30 5.74
C GLU A 462 -15.04 -7.11 4.47
N TRP A 463 -15.92 -6.99 3.48
CA TRP A 463 -15.69 -7.48 2.12
C TRP A 463 -15.24 -6.33 1.23
N ILE A 464 -14.18 -6.54 0.47
CA ILE A 464 -13.62 -5.54 -0.43
C ILE A 464 -13.40 -6.19 -1.81
N LEU A 465 -14.00 -5.59 -2.83
CA LEU A 465 -13.72 -5.88 -4.23
C LEU A 465 -12.91 -4.71 -4.80
N GLN A 466 -11.74 -5.00 -5.34
CA GLN A 466 -10.88 -4.02 -6.00
C GLN A 466 -10.80 -4.30 -7.50
N THR A 467 -10.93 -3.24 -8.29
CA THR A 467 -10.38 -3.20 -9.65
C THR A 467 -9.07 -2.42 -9.63
N HIS A 468 -8.08 -2.95 -10.34
CA HIS A 468 -6.75 -2.37 -10.44
C HIS A 468 -6.32 -2.38 -11.90
N ILE A 469 -5.99 -1.19 -12.42
CA ILE A 469 -5.38 -1.04 -13.73
C ILE A 469 -4.17 -0.12 -13.58
N PHE A 470 -3.01 -0.55 -14.09
CA PHE A 470 -1.85 0.32 -14.22
C PHE A 470 -1.16 0.20 -15.57
N LEU A 471 -0.65 1.35 -16.01
CA LEU A 471 0.09 1.60 -17.24
C LEU A 471 1.44 2.23 -16.91
#